data_AF-A0A9D4ABF1-F1
#
_entry.id   AF-A0A9D4ABF1-F1
#
_cell.length_a   1.000
_cell.length_b   1.000
_cell.length_c   1.000
_cell.angle_alpha   90.00
_cell.angle_beta   90.00
_cell.angle_gamma   90.00
#
_symmetry.space_group_name_H-M   'P 1'
#
loop_
_entity.id
_entity.type
_entity.pdbx_description
1 polymer ?
#
loop_
_entity_poly.entity_id
_entity_poly.type
_entity_poly.pdbx_seq_one_letter_code
_entity_poly.pdbx_strand_id
1 'polypeptide(L)'
;MLLISDTYVTNTTILPALGYPPNQQAVDEAEKFLVSSLPEIESFWLKGDGPFLLGGNQPSIADLSLVCELMQLEVLDEKDRHRLLGPYKKVQQWIEHTRNATSPHFDNVHNILMKVKEKLKNKPLMEANHGGVFDIGKKPLPLRSRI
;
A
#
# COMPACT_ATOMS: atom_id res chain seq x y z
N MET A 1 -7.81 11.62 -5.30
CA MET A 1 -6.42 11.19 -5.54
C MET A 1 -5.77 10.63 -4.27
N LEU A 2 -6.10 11.13 -3.07
CA LEU A 2 -5.58 10.69 -1.75
C LEU A 2 -6.09 9.30 -1.24
N LEU A 3 -6.47 8.39 -2.13
CA LEU A 3 -7.09 7.11 -1.73
C LEU A 3 -6.62 5.91 -2.57
N ILE A 4 -5.75 6.13 -3.57
CA ILE A 4 -5.43 5.08 -4.54
C ILE A 4 -4.39 4.13 -3.95
N SER A 5 -3.31 4.65 -3.37
CA SER A 5 -2.32 3.81 -2.68
C SER A 5 -2.95 3.13 -1.47
N ASP A 6 -3.84 3.83 -0.74
CA ASP A 6 -4.49 3.29 0.46
C ASP A 6 -5.40 2.12 0.11
N THR A 7 -6.23 2.29 -0.94
CA THR A 7 -7.10 1.23 -1.42
C THR A 7 -6.28 0.01 -1.85
N TYR A 8 -5.18 0.23 -2.58
CA TYR A 8 -4.31 -0.85 -3.01
C TYR A 8 -3.69 -1.58 -1.81
N VAL A 9 -3.00 -0.87 -0.92
CA VAL A 9 -2.33 -1.42 0.26
C VAL A 9 -3.31 -2.11 1.21
N THR A 10 -4.48 -1.50 1.42
CA THR A 10 -5.50 -2.07 2.30
C THR A 10 -5.99 -3.41 1.77
N ASN A 11 -6.30 -3.50 0.48
CA ASN A 11 -6.82 -4.73 -0.09
C ASN A 11 -5.74 -5.79 -0.32
N THR A 12 -4.52 -5.43 -0.73
CA THR A 12 -3.48 -6.42 -1.04
C THR A 12 -2.70 -6.89 0.18
N THR A 13 -2.59 -6.05 1.22
CA THR A 13 -1.69 -6.30 2.35
C THR A 13 -2.41 -6.31 3.70
N ILE A 14 -3.16 -5.25 4.03
CA ILE A 14 -3.72 -5.10 5.38
C ILE A 14 -4.87 -6.08 5.62
N LEU A 15 -5.87 -6.14 4.74
CA LEU A 15 -7.01 -7.04 4.89
C LEU A 15 -6.59 -8.52 4.92
N PRO A 16 -5.74 -9.02 3.98
CA PRO A 16 -5.26 -10.39 4.04
C PRO A 16 -4.51 -10.72 5.34
N ALA A 17 -3.65 -9.81 5.83
CA ALA A 17 -2.92 -10.02 7.09
C ALA A 17 -3.81 -9.99 8.35
N LEU A 18 -5.05 -9.53 8.22
CA LEU A 18 -6.09 -9.58 9.23
C LEU A 18 -7.07 -10.75 9.03
N GLY A 19 -6.89 -11.57 7.99
CA GLY A 19 -7.76 -12.70 7.66
C GLY A 19 -9.05 -12.31 6.91
N TYR A 20 -9.10 -11.09 6.37
CA TYR A 20 -10.22 -10.61 5.56
C TYR A 20 -9.92 -10.77 4.07
N PRO A 21 -10.93 -11.11 3.25
CA PRO A 21 -10.74 -11.23 1.80
C PRO A 21 -10.51 -9.85 1.16
N PRO A 22 -9.66 -9.76 0.12
CA PRO A 22 -9.50 -8.54 -0.68
C PRO A 22 -10.74 -8.27 -1.54
N ASN A 23 -11.01 -6.99 -1.85
CA ASN A 23 -11.88 -6.63 -2.96
C ASN A 23 -11.04 -6.54 -4.25
N GLN A 24 -11.09 -7.60 -5.07
CA GLN A 24 -10.27 -7.69 -6.28
C GLN A 24 -10.55 -6.57 -7.29
N GLN A 25 -11.80 -6.14 -7.46
CA GLN A 25 -12.12 -5.03 -8.35
C GLN A 25 -11.44 -3.73 -7.88
N ALA A 26 -11.46 -3.47 -6.56
CA ALA A 26 -10.79 -2.31 -6.00
C ALA A 26 -9.27 -2.37 -6.15
N VAL A 27 -8.68 -3.58 -6.04
CA VAL A 27 -7.24 -3.79 -6.31
C VAL A 27 -6.91 -3.45 -7.75
N ASP A 28 -7.64 -4.02 -8.72
CA ASP A 28 -7.36 -3.85 -10.14
C ASP A 28 -7.52 -2.38 -10.58
N GLU A 29 -8.56 -1.71 -10.09
CA GLU A 29 -8.78 -0.28 -10.36
C GLU A 29 -7.66 0.58 -9.73
N ALA A 30 -7.33 0.35 -8.46
CA ALA A 30 -6.30 1.10 -7.77
C ALA A 30 -4.92 0.90 -8.39
N GLU A 31 -4.56 -0.34 -8.75
CA GLU A 31 -3.29 -0.64 -9.40
C GLU A 31 -3.20 0.03 -10.77
N LYS A 32 -4.27 -0.02 -11.56
CA LYS A 32 -4.34 0.65 -12.86
C LYS A 32 -4.05 2.15 -12.72
N PHE A 33 -4.67 2.81 -11.74
CA PHE A 33 -4.43 4.24 -11.50
C PHE A 33 -3.03 4.52 -10.98
N LEU A 34 -2.51 3.69 -10.08
CA LEU A 34 -1.16 3.87 -9.54
C LEU A 34 -0.10 3.73 -10.64
N VAL A 35 -0.18 2.66 -11.44
CA VAL A 35 0.74 2.37 -12.55
C VAL A 35 0.66 3.43 -13.65
N SER A 36 -0.52 3.99 -13.92
CA SER A 36 -0.65 5.08 -14.90
C SER A 36 -0.17 6.44 -14.36
N SER A 37 -0.23 6.66 -13.05
CA SER A 37 0.14 7.95 -12.43
C SER A 37 1.65 8.11 -12.25
N LEU A 38 2.39 7.05 -11.90
CA LEU A 38 3.83 7.14 -11.63
C LEU A 38 4.66 7.66 -12.83
N PRO A 39 4.43 7.24 -14.09
CA PRO A 39 5.07 7.83 -15.25
C PRO A 39 4.79 9.33 -15.41
N GLU A 40 3.56 9.77 -15.14
CA GLU A 40 3.18 11.18 -15.21
C GLU A 40 3.88 11.99 -14.12
N ILE A 41 4.00 11.45 -12.91
CA ILE A 41 4.77 12.10 -11.83
C ILE A 41 6.24 12.24 -12.26
N GLU A 42 6.87 11.15 -12.70
CA GLU A 42 8.29 11.12 -13.11
C GLU A 42 8.60 12.07 -14.28
N SER A 43 7.72 12.14 -15.28
CA SER A 43 8.00 12.83 -16.55
C SER A 43 7.44 14.25 -16.62
N PHE A 44 6.21 14.46 -16.18
CA PHE A 44 5.51 15.73 -16.31
C PHE A 44 5.63 16.59 -15.04
N TRP A 45 5.40 16.00 -13.87
CA TRP A 45 5.37 16.76 -12.62
C TRP A 45 6.75 17.00 -12.03
N LEU A 46 7.69 16.06 -12.21
CA LEU A 46 9.10 16.18 -11.82
C LEU A 46 9.99 16.59 -13.01
N LYS A 47 9.43 17.43 -13.89
CA LYS A 47 10.20 18.08 -14.96
C LYS A 47 11.00 19.28 -14.43
N GLY A 48 12.09 19.60 -15.11
CA GLY A 48 13.01 20.67 -14.72
C GLY A 48 14.08 20.19 -13.75
N ASP A 49 14.91 21.13 -13.29
CA ASP A 49 16.13 20.84 -12.51
C ASP A 49 15.95 21.03 -11.00
N GLY A 50 14.78 21.53 -10.58
CA GLY A 50 14.46 21.75 -9.17
C GLY A 50 14.11 20.44 -8.44
N PRO A 51 14.38 20.34 -7.13
CA PRO A 51 14.16 19.12 -6.35
C PRO A 51 12.68 18.78 -6.06
N PHE A 52 11.75 19.71 -6.31
CA PHE A 52 10.32 19.58 -5.98
C PHE A 52 9.43 19.68 -7.22
N LEU A 53 8.13 19.39 -7.07
CA LEU A 53 7.16 19.42 -8.16
C LEU A 53 7.24 20.73 -8.96
N LEU A 54 7.13 20.60 -10.28
CA LEU A 54 7.25 21.68 -11.26
C LEU A 54 8.59 22.43 -11.24
N GLY A 55 9.66 21.80 -10.73
CA GLY A 55 10.99 22.40 -10.64
C GLY A 55 11.11 23.42 -9.50
N GLY A 56 10.30 23.26 -8.45
CA GLY A 56 10.35 24.13 -7.26
C GLY A 56 11.67 23.96 -6.49
N ASN A 57 12.13 25.06 -5.87
CA ASN A 57 13.33 25.07 -5.00
C ASN A 57 12.99 24.87 -3.51
N GLN A 58 11.72 24.85 -3.15
CA GLN A 58 11.20 24.58 -1.80
C GLN A 58 9.97 23.67 -1.91
N PRO A 59 9.69 22.80 -0.93
CA PRO A 59 8.53 21.94 -0.97
C PRO A 59 7.25 22.76 -0.81
N SER A 60 6.22 22.35 -1.54
CA SER A 60 4.86 22.90 -1.43
C SER A 60 3.92 21.90 -0.74
N ILE A 61 2.67 22.33 -0.49
CA ILE A 61 1.63 21.40 -0.02
C ILE A 61 1.34 20.29 -1.03
N ALA A 62 1.56 20.53 -2.33
CA ALA A 62 1.40 19.50 -3.35
C ALA A 62 2.45 18.41 -3.20
N ASP A 63 3.69 18.79 -2.86
CA ASP A 63 4.78 17.85 -2.59
C ASP A 63 4.41 16.95 -1.42
N LEU A 64 4.03 17.56 -0.29
CA LEU A 64 3.66 16.83 0.91
C LEU A 64 2.45 15.92 0.70
N SER A 65 1.41 16.40 0.03
CA SER A 65 0.19 15.62 -0.19
C SER A 65 0.48 14.37 -1.04
N LEU A 66 1.28 14.52 -2.10
CA LEU A 66 1.57 13.41 -3.01
C LEU A 66 2.61 12.44 -2.45
N VAL A 67 3.64 12.93 -1.75
CA VAL A 67 4.59 12.06 -1.06
C VAL A 67 3.89 11.24 0.02
N CYS A 68 3.03 11.86 0.85
CA CYS A 68 2.29 11.15 1.89
C CYS A 68 1.40 10.03 1.32
N GLU A 69 0.81 10.22 0.14
CA GLU A 69 0.09 9.15 -0.58
C GLU A 69 1.06 8.00 -0.92
N LEU A 70 2.18 8.27 -1.60
CA LEU A 70 3.14 7.23 -1.99
C LEU A 70 3.81 6.53 -0.80
N MET A 71 3.98 7.21 0.33
CA MET A 71 4.57 6.62 1.53
C MET A 71 3.78 5.44 2.09
N GLN A 72 2.48 5.33 1.79
CA GLN A 72 1.69 4.16 2.19
C GLN A 72 2.17 2.86 1.52
N LEU A 73 2.77 2.96 0.33
CA LEU A 73 3.36 1.81 -0.37
C LEU A 73 4.54 1.19 0.40
N GLU A 74 5.10 1.88 1.39
CA GLU A 74 6.10 1.30 2.29
C GLU A 74 5.60 0.09 3.08
N VAL A 75 4.28 -0.02 3.25
CA VAL A 75 3.62 -1.13 3.95
C VAL A 75 3.66 -2.42 3.14
N LEU A 76 3.78 -2.34 1.81
CA LEU A 76 3.88 -3.51 0.93
C LEU A 76 5.13 -4.33 1.23
N ASP A 77 5.14 -5.58 0.75
CA ASP A 77 6.40 -6.32 0.70
C ASP A 77 7.42 -5.65 -0.24
N GLU A 78 8.70 -5.93 -0.03
CA GLU A 78 9.77 -5.23 -0.75
C GLU A 78 9.74 -5.53 -2.25
N LYS A 79 9.27 -6.70 -2.66
CA LYS A 79 9.20 -7.09 -4.08
C LYS A 79 8.12 -6.28 -4.80
N ASP A 80 6.94 -6.14 -4.21
CA ASP A 80 5.84 -5.37 -4.79
C ASP A 80 6.11 -3.88 -4.76
N ARG A 81 6.69 -3.37 -3.66
CA ARG A 81 7.17 -1.99 -3.60
C ARG A 81 8.21 -1.71 -4.69
N HIS A 82 9.18 -2.62 -4.88
CA HIS A 82 10.19 -2.48 -5.92
C HIS A 82 9.60 -2.56 -7.33
N ARG A 83 8.63 -3.45 -7.56
CA ARG A 83 7.91 -3.58 -8.83
C ARG A 83 7.22 -2.28 -9.22
N LEU A 84 6.59 -1.61 -8.25
CA LEU A 84 5.84 -0.37 -8.46
C LEU A 84 6.74 0.86 -8.55
N LEU A 85 7.60 1.11 -7.55
CA LEU A 85 8.38 2.35 -7.45
C LEU A 85 9.78 2.25 -8.07
N GLY A 86 10.34 1.04 -8.16
CA GLY A 86 11.72 0.80 -8.60
C GLY A 86 12.10 1.44 -9.93
N PRO A 87 11.24 1.44 -10.96
CA PRO A 87 11.50 2.08 -12.26
C PRO A 87 11.60 3.62 -12.21
N TYR A 88 10.99 4.27 -11.22
CA TYR A 88 10.80 5.73 -11.19
C TYR A 88 11.84 6.38 -10.27
N LYS A 89 13.01 6.71 -10.83
CA LYS A 89 14.17 7.18 -10.05
C LYS A 89 14.01 8.62 -9.58
N LYS A 90 13.41 9.50 -10.39
CA LYS A 90 13.14 10.88 -9.97
C LYS A 90 12.08 10.92 -8.87
N VAL A 91 11.05 10.08 -8.95
CA VAL A 91 10.06 9.93 -7.87
C VAL A 91 10.75 9.53 -6.56
N GLN A 92 11.65 8.55 -6.58
CA GLN A 92 12.41 8.15 -5.40
C GLN A 92 13.28 9.28 -4.83
N GLN A 93 13.99 10.00 -5.69
CA GLN A 93 14.81 11.15 -5.27
C GLN A 93 13.96 12.30 -4.71
N TRP A 94 12.82 12.58 -5.33
CA TRP A 94 11.89 13.62 -4.90
C TRP A 94 11.24 13.32 -3.55
N ILE A 95 10.86 12.06 -3.29
CA ILE A 95 10.40 11.61 -1.95
C ILE A 95 11.48 11.91 -0.91
N GLU A 96 12.75 11.61 -1.22
CA GLU A 96 13.86 11.85 -0.30
C GLU A 96 14.15 13.34 -0.09
N HIS A 97 14.12 14.16 -1.15
CA HIS A 97 14.22 15.61 -1.02
C HIS A 97 13.10 16.19 -0.14
N THR A 98 11.87 15.71 -0.31
CA THR A 98 10.71 16.15 0.48
C THR A 98 10.85 15.73 1.94
N ARG A 99 11.28 14.49 2.21
CA ARG A 99 11.60 14.01 3.56
C ARG A 99 12.63 14.92 4.24
N ASN A 100 13.75 15.16 3.57
CA ASN A 100 14.85 15.95 4.11
C ASN A 100 14.45 17.41 4.38
N ALA A 101 13.73 18.04 3.44
CA ALA A 101 13.27 19.42 3.59
C ALA A 101 12.21 19.61 4.70
N THR A 102 11.54 18.53 5.11
CA THR A 102 10.49 18.56 6.15
C THR A 102 10.85 17.75 7.40
N SER A 103 12.13 17.43 7.55
CA SER A 103 12.68 16.81 8.74
C SER A 103 12.58 17.76 9.96
N PRO A 104 12.28 17.26 11.17
CA PRO A 104 12.06 15.85 11.53
C PRO A 104 10.60 15.40 11.39
N HIS A 105 9.69 16.31 11.02
CA HIS A 105 8.25 16.06 11.07
C HIS A 105 7.80 14.96 10.12
N PHE A 106 8.46 14.85 8.96
CA PHE A 106 8.21 13.78 8.00
C PHE A 106 8.34 12.39 8.65
N ASP A 107 9.44 12.13 9.36
CA ASP A 107 9.68 10.82 9.96
C ASP A 107 8.74 10.58 11.16
N ASN A 108 8.45 11.64 11.94
CA ASN A 108 7.52 11.55 13.06
C ASN A 108 6.13 11.08 12.62
N VAL A 109 5.57 11.66 11.55
CA VAL A 109 4.23 11.28 11.08
C VAL A 109 4.22 9.92 10.38
N HIS A 110 5.27 9.58 9.62
CA HIS A 110 5.33 8.30 8.90
C HIS A 110 5.82 7.12 9.76
N ASN A 111 6.26 7.34 11.00
CA ASN A 111 6.66 6.28 11.94
C ASN A 111 5.55 5.24 12.15
N ILE A 112 4.27 5.63 12.08
CA ILE A 112 3.15 4.69 12.19
C ILE A 112 3.17 3.65 11.06
N LEU A 113 3.50 4.05 9.83
CA LEU A 113 3.60 3.15 8.68
C LEU A 113 4.75 2.15 8.87
N MET A 114 5.87 2.60 9.42
CA MET A 114 7.01 1.71 9.71
C MET A 114 6.65 0.65 10.75
N LYS A 115 5.94 1.03 11.81
CA LYS A 115 5.42 0.07 12.81
C LYS A 115 4.41 -0.91 12.20
N VAL A 116 3.57 -0.47 11.26
CA VAL A 116 2.64 -1.35 10.55
C VAL A 116 3.40 -2.34 9.68
N LYS A 117 4.37 -1.87 8.88
CA LYS A 117 5.26 -2.72 8.06
C LYS A 117 5.94 -3.82 8.87
N GLU A 118 6.50 -3.48 10.03
CA GLU A 118 7.15 -4.44 10.93
C GLU A 118 6.17 -5.48 11.46
N LYS A 119 4.98 -5.06 11.92
CA LYS A 119 3.96 -5.98 12.42
C LYS A 119 3.47 -6.96 11.36
N LEU A 120 3.38 -6.52 10.10
CA LEU A 120 2.95 -7.36 8.99
C LEU A 120 4.02 -8.38 8.59
N LYS A 121 5.30 -7.99 8.59
CA LYS A 121 6.43 -8.92 8.35
C LYS A 121 6.49 -10.05 9.39
N ASN A 122 6.10 -9.76 10.63
CA ASN A 122 6.16 -10.71 11.74
C ASN A 122 4.93 -11.61 11.86
N LYS A 123 3.91 -11.44 10.99
CA LYS A 123 2.80 -12.38 10.87
C LYS A 123 3.07 -13.32 9.69
N PRO A 124 2.94 -14.64 9.85
CA PRO A 124 2.85 -15.52 8.70
C PRO A 124 1.65 -15.04 7.87
N LEU A 125 1.87 -14.70 6.60
CA LEU A 125 0.76 -14.54 5.66
C LEU A 125 -0.01 -15.86 5.71
N MET A 126 -1.25 -15.83 6.23
CA MET A 126 -2.10 -16.99 6.09
C MET A 126 -2.34 -17.14 4.60
N GLU A 127 -1.79 -18.20 4.01
CA GLU A 127 -2.05 -18.53 2.62
C GLU A 127 -3.57 -18.52 2.42
N ALA A 128 -4.02 -17.78 1.42
CA ALA A 128 -5.42 -17.79 1.02
C ALA A 128 -5.74 -19.20 0.50
N ASN A 129 -6.15 -20.09 1.41
CA ASN A 129 -6.57 -21.46 1.10
C ASN A 129 -7.64 -21.42 0.02
N HIS A 130 -7.22 -21.67 -1.22
CA HIS A 130 -8.12 -22.02 -2.30
C HIS A 130 -8.67 -23.41 -2.02
N GLY A 131 -9.97 -23.51 -1.80
CA GLY A 131 -10.70 -24.78 -1.86
C GLY A 131 -10.78 -25.56 -0.55
N GLY A 132 -11.53 -25.05 0.42
CA GLY A 132 -12.11 -25.85 1.49
C GLY A 132 -13.62 -25.64 1.47
N VAL A 133 -14.36 -26.57 0.88
CA VAL A 133 -15.82 -26.64 0.99
C VAL A 133 -16.20 -26.56 2.47
N PHE A 134 -16.99 -25.56 2.84
CA PHE A 134 -17.66 -25.53 4.14
C PHE A 134 -18.61 -26.73 4.19
N ASP A 135 -18.20 -27.81 4.84
CA ASP A 135 -19.09 -28.91 5.20
C ASP A 135 -20.00 -28.40 6.32
N ILE A 136 -21.24 -28.08 5.95
CA ILE A 136 -22.27 -27.67 6.89
C ILE A 136 -22.66 -28.92 7.66
N GLY A 137 -22.01 -29.10 8.83
CA GLY A 137 -22.19 -30.23 9.72
C GLY A 137 -23.66 -30.61 9.87
N LYS A 138 -24.03 -31.76 9.31
CA LYS A 138 -25.27 -32.45 9.67
C LYS A 138 -25.18 -32.83 11.15
N LYS A 139 -26.05 -32.27 11.99
CA LYS A 139 -26.23 -32.76 13.36
C LYS A 139 -26.67 -34.23 13.31
N PRO A 140 -26.07 -35.14 14.08
CA PRO A 140 -26.57 -36.51 14.16
C PRO A 140 -27.94 -36.54 14.86
N LEU A 141 -28.85 -37.36 14.33
CA LEU A 141 -30.13 -37.66 14.99
C LEU A 141 -29.88 -38.37 16.33
N PRO A 142 -30.65 -38.06 17.39
CA PRO A 142 -30.53 -38.78 18.64
C PRO A 142 -31.01 -40.23 18.49
N LEU A 143 -30.18 -41.17 18.94
CA LEU A 143 -30.57 -42.58 19.06
C LEU A 143 -31.76 -42.69 20.02
N ARG A 144 -32.91 -43.13 19.48
CA ARG A 144 -34.03 -43.63 20.29
C ARG A 144 -33.54 -44.89 21.01
N SER A 145 -33.37 -44.79 22.32
CA SER A 145 -33.25 -45.95 23.21
C SER A 145 -34.51 -46.81 23.07
N ARG A 146 -34.35 -48.06 22.64
CA ARG A 146 -35.39 -49.08 22.73
C ARG A 146 -35.56 -49.46 24.20
N ILE A 147 -36.77 -49.28 24.71
CA ILE A 147 -37.38 -50.13 25.74
C ILE A 147 -38.57 -50.79 25.04
#